data_AF-A0A0Q4JLA9-F1
#
_entry.id   AF-A0A0Q4JLA9-F1
#
_cell.length_a   1.000
_cell.length_b   1.000
_cell.length_c   1.000
_cell.angle_alpha   90.00
_cell.angle_beta   90.00
_cell.angle_gamma   90.00
#
_symmetry.space_group_name_H-M   'P 1'
#
loop_
_entity.id
_entity.type
_entity.pdbx_description
1 polymer ?
#
loop_
_entity_poly.entity_id
_entity_poly.type
_entity_poly.pdbx_seq_one_letter_code
_entity_poly.pdbx_strand_id
1 'polypeptide(L)'
;MERWRTRRADRALRLLGLVLLAVAGAALYWLYALHVPPQSAGLLAYGLGVVAYIGASSGAALVILGRHLFDEVTISPRWGRRTHTD
;
A
#
# COMPACT_ATOMS: atom_id res chain seq x y z
N MET A 1 18.26 18.48 -8.46
CA MET A 1 18.52 17.13 -7.90
C MET A 1 17.24 16.41 -7.44
N GLU A 2 16.06 17.07 -7.41
CA GLU A 2 14.75 16.46 -7.11
C GLU A 2 14.46 15.12 -7.81
N ARG A 3 14.70 15.03 -9.13
CA ARG A 3 14.27 13.88 -9.95
C ARG A 3 14.92 12.56 -9.57
N TRP A 4 16.10 12.58 -8.92
CA TRP A 4 16.76 11.36 -8.43
C TRP A 4 16.21 10.88 -7.10
N ARG A 5 15.75 11.81 -6.25
CA ARG A 5 15.13 11.50 -4.95
C ARG A 5 13.74 10.90 -5.14
N THR A 6 12.94 11.42 -6.08
CA THR A 6 11.63 10.87 -6.43
C THR A 6 11.74 9.45 -6.97
N ARG A 7 12.62 9.19 -7.94
CA ARG A 7 12.83 7.84 -8.49
C ARG A 7 13.34 6.79 -7.48
N ARG A 8 14.04 7.23 -6.42
CA ARG A 8 14.46 6.34 -5.31
C ARG A 8 13.32 6.10 -4.34
N ALA A 9 12.56 7.13 -3.99
CA ALA A 9 11.36 7.02 -3.16
C ALA A 9 10.31 6.10 -3.82
N ASP A 10 10.10 6.21 -5.13
CA ASP A 10 9.17 5.35 -5.88
C ASP A 10 9.56 3.87 -5.82
N ARG A 11 10.86 3.58 -5.95
CA ARG A 11 11.39 2.22 -5.83
C ARG A 11 11.27 1.68 -4.40
N ALA A 12 11.55 2.52 -3.40
CA ALA A 12 11.36 2.16 -2.00
C ALA A 12 9.90 1.86 -1.66
N LEU A 13 8.95 2.68 -2.15
CA LEU A 13 7.51 2.44 -1.98
C LEU A 13 7.06 1.13 -2.64
N ARG A 14 7.54 0.84 -3.85
CA ARG A 14 7.22 -0.43 -4.53
C ARG A 14 7.79 -1.63 -3.82
N LEU A 15 9.05 -1.56 -3.36
CA LEU A 15 9.66 -2.62 -2.57
C LEU A 15 8.91 -2.83 -1.25
N LEU A 16 8.51 -1.76 -0.58
CA LEU A 16 7.70 -1.83 0.63
C LEU A 16 6.33 -2.47 0.35
N GLY A 17 5.65 -2.07 -0.72
CA GLY A 17 4.39 -2.66 -1.15
C GLY A 17 4.51 -4.16 -1.48
N LEU A 18 5.59 -4.58 -2.15
CA LEU A 18 5.88 -5.98 -2.43
C LEU A 18 6.16 -6.79 -1.15
N VAL A 19 6.89 -6.21 -0.19
CA VAL A 19 7.14 -6.83 1.12
C VAL A 19 5.82 -7.01 1.89
N LEU A 20 4.96 -5.99 1.92
CA LEU A 20 3.63 -6.08 2.52
C LEU A 20 2.77 -7.17 1.86
N LEU A 21 2.83 -7.29 0.53
CA LEU A 21 2.11 -8.33 -0.21
C LEU A 21 2.65 -9.73 0.11
N ALA A 22 3.98 -9.88 0.22
CA ALA A 22 4.61 -11.14 0.60
C ALA A 22 4.24 -11.55 2.04
N VAL A 23 4.19 -10.60 2.97
CA VAL A 23 3.74 -10.84 4.35
C VAL A 23 2.26 -11.25 4.40
N ALA A 24 1.39 -10.59 3.63
CA ALA A 24 -0.01 -10.97 3.53
C ALA A 24 -0.19 -12.37 2.91
N GLY A 25 0.59 -12.70 1.88
CA GLY A 25 0.62 -14.04 1.27
C GLY A 25 1.09 -15.11 2.25
N ALA A 26 2.13 -14.82 3.05
CA ALA A 26 2.59 -15.73 4.09
C ALA A 26 1.54 -15.92 5.19
N ALA A 27 0.84 -14.86 5.60
CA ALA A 27 -0.27 -14.93 6.56
C ALA A 27 -1.41 -15.82 6.03
N LEU A 28 -1.80 -15.67 4.77
CA LEU A 28 -2.79 -16.54 4.11
C LEU A 28 -2.30 -17.98 4.01
N TYR A 29 -1.04 -18.19 3.63
CA TYR A 29 -0.44 -19.52 3.57
C TYR A 29 -0.48 -20.22 4.93
N TRP A 30 -0.10 -19.52 6.01
CA TRP A 30 -0.21 -20.05 7.36
C TRP A 30 -1.67 -20.34 7.74
N LEU A 31 -2.61 -19.46 7.39
CA LEU A 31 -4.04 -19.67 7.65
C LEU A 31 -4.58 -20.94 6.95
N TYR A 32 -4.19 -21.17 5.69
CA TYR A 32 -4.53 -22.38 4.94
C TYR A 32 -3.81 -23.62 5.47
N ALA A 33 -2.54 -23.50 5.85
CA ALA A 33 -1.73 -24.60 6.38
C ALA A 33 -2.21 -25.05 7.76
N LEU A 34 -2.73 -24.13 8.59
CA LEU A 34 -3.34 -24.47 9.88
C LEU A 34 -4.66 -25.24 9.75
N HIS A 35 -5.25 -25.35 8.54
CA HIS A 35 -6.48 -26.09 8.26
C HIS A 35 -7.55 -25.87 9.34
N VAL A 36 -7.75 -24.62 9.76
CA VAL A 36 -8.62 -24.31 10.90
C VAL A 36 -10.06 -24.57 10.50
N PRO A 37 -10.76 -25.56 11.09
CA PRO A 37 -12.17 -25.75 10.80
C PRO A 37 -12.93 -24.49 11.22
N PRO A 38 -13.93 -24.04 10.44
CA PRO A 38 -14.59 -22.74 10.63
C PRO A 38 -15.24 -22.57 12.02
N GLN A 39 -15.51 -23.68 12.70
CA GLN A 39 -16.08 -23.79 14.05
C GLN A 39 -15.05 -23.60 15.18
N SER A 40 -13.74 -23.63 14.89
CA SER A 40 -12.65 -23.35 15.85
C SER A 40 -11.73 -22.22 15.38
N ALA A 41 -12.23 -21.34 14.49
CA ALA A 41 -11.55 -20.13 14.08
C ALA A 41 -11.39 -19.17 15.28
N GLY A 42 -10.30 -19.37 16.04
CA GLY A 42 -9.94 -18.56 17.19
C GLY A 42 -9.48 -17.16 16.80
N LEU A 43 -9.25 -16.32 17.81
CA LEU A 43 -8.80 -14.93 17.67
C LEU A 43 -7.58 -14.77 16.73
N LEU A 44 -6.70 -15.77 16.69
CA LEU A 44 -5.55 -15.83 15.79
C LEU A 44 -5.94 -15.86 14.31
N ALA A 45 -6.96 -16.64 13.92
CA ALA A 45 -7.42 -16.73 12.53
C ALA A 45 -7.98 -15.38 12.04
N TYR A 46 -8.73 -14.69 12.90
CA TYR A 46 -9.21 -13.33 12.63
C TYR A 46 -8.05 -12.32 12.57
N GLY A 47 -7.07 -12.40 13.48
CA GLY A 47 -5.88 -11.56 13.45
C GLY A 47 -5.07 -11.73 12.15
N LEU A 48 -4.84 -12.97 11.73
CA LEU A 48 -4.19 -13.29 10.45
C LEU A 48 -4.98 -12.76 9.25
N GLY A 49 -6.31 -12.89 9.26
CA GLY A 49 -7.18 -12.34 8.23
C GLY A 49 -7.11 -10.81 8.12
N VAL A 50 -7.14 -10.10 9.25
CA VAL A 50 -7.01 -8.64 9.29
C VAL A 50 -5.64 -8.19 8.78
N VAL A 51 -4.56 -8.86 9.20
CA VAL A 51 -3.20 -8.57 8.72
C VAL A 51 -3.08 -8.84 7.22
N ALA A 52 -3.64 -9.95 6.74
CA ALA A 52 -3.66 -10.25 5.31
C ALA A 52 -4.44 -9.20 4.52
N TYR A 53 -5.61 -8.77 5.01
CA TYR A 53 -6.45 -7.78 4.34
C TYR A 53 -5.79 -6.39 4.28
N ILE A 54 -5.26 -5.92 5.41
CA ILE A 54 -4.59 -4.61 5.49
C ILE A 54 -3.30 -4.63 4.66
N GLY A 55 -2.52 -5.71 4.76
CA GLY A 55 -1.28 -5.88 3.99
C GLY A 55 -1.54 -5.95 2.49
N ALA A 56 -2.55 -6.72 2.06
CA ALA A 56 -2.92 -6.84 0.66
C ALA A 56 -3.49 -5.52 0.10
N SER A 57 -4.41 -4.86 0.81
CA SER A 57 -5.00 -3.59 0.37
C SER A 57 -3.95 -2.47 0.31
N SER A 58 -3.16 -2.29 1.38
CA SER A 58 -2.16 -1.23 1.44
C SER A 58 -1.00 -1.51 0.48
N GLY A 59 -0.56 -2.77 0.38
CA GLY A 59 0.47 -3.20 -0.55
C GLY A 59 0.05 -3.00 -2.01
N ALA A 60 -1.17 -3.41 -2.37
CA ALA A 60 -1.73 -3.17 -3.71
C ALA A 60 -1.85 -1.66 -4.01
N ALA A 61 -2.35 -0.87 -3.06
CA ALA A 61 -2.43 0.58 -3.20
C ALA A 61 -1.04 1.22 -3.40
N LEU A 62 -0.03 0.81 -2.65
CA LEU A 62 1.35 1.30 -2.81
C LEU A 62 1.97 0.89 -4.16
N VAL A 63 1.69 -0.32 -4.64
CA VAL A 63 2.18 -0.81 -5.93
C VAL A 63 1.51 -0.09 -7.10
N ILE A 64 0.20 0.12 -7.03
CA ILE A 64 -0.62 0.72 -8.10
C ILE A 64 -0.52 2.26 -8.08
N LEU A 65 -0.76 2.87 -6.92
CA LEU A 65 -0.89 4.32 -6.75
C LEU A 65 0.40 5.01 -6.29
N GLY A 66 1.39 4.28 -5.77
CA GLY A 66 2.64 4.87 -5.30
C GLY A 66 3.38 5.71 -6.36
N ARG A 67 3.17 5.41 -7.65
CA ARG A 67 3.67 6.22 -8.77
C ARG A 67 2.91 7.54 -8.95
N HIS A 68 1.59 7.52 -8.78
CA HIS A 68 0.73 8.69 -8.99
C HIS A 68 0.61 9.58 -7.75
N LEU A 69 0.98 9.09 -6.56
CA LEU A 69 0.96 9.88 -5.33
C LEU A 69 1.90 11.09 -5.38
N PHE A 70 2.99 10.96 -6.15
CA PHE A 70 3.97 12.02 -6.39
C PHE A 70 3.88 12.61 -7.80
N ASP A 71 2.91 12.15 -8.61
CA ASP A 71 2.68 12.81 -9.89
C ASP A 71 2.14 14.21 -9.63
N GLU A 72 2.74 15.17 -10.32
CA GLU A 72 2.38 16.57 -10.24
C GLU A 72 0.95 16.72 -10.76
N VAL A 73 -0.01 16.83 -9.84
CA VAL A 73 -1.40 17.08 -10.19
C VAL A 73 -1.45 18.47 -10.82
N THR A 74 -1.62 18.50 -12.14
CA THR A 74 -1.78 19.75 -12.87
C THR A 74 -3.11 20.39 -12.47
N ILE A 75 -3.06 21.28 -11.47
CA ILE A 75 -4.24 22.00 -11.02
C ILE A 75 -4.69 22.92 -12.15
N SER A 76 -5.92 22.73 -12.63
CA SER A 76 -6.49 23.58 -13.67
C SER A 76 -6.42 25.06 -13.24
N PRO A 77 -6.13 26.01 -14.14
CA PRO A 77 -5.93 27.43 -13.80
C PRO A 77 -7.06 28.05 -12.96
N ARG A 78 -8.29 27.53 -13.07
CA ARG A 78 -9.46 27.96 -12.27
C ARG A 78 -9.31 27.77 -10.75
N TRP A 79 -8.45 26.86 -10.30
CA TRP A 79 -8.21 26.56 -8.88
C TRP A 79 -6.82 26.99 -8.41
N GLY A 80 -5.98 27.52 -9.30
CA GLY A 80 -4.69 28.09 -8.95
C GLY A 80 -4.91 29.37 -8.16
N ARG A 81 -4.58 29.36 -6.86
CA ARG A 81 -4.62 30.54 -6.00
C ARG A 81 -3.84 31.65 -6.71
N ARG A 82 -4.53 32.72 -7.10
CA ARG A 82 -3.88 33.96 -7.55
C ARG A 82 -3.11 34.50 -6.36
N THR A 83 -1.83 34.20 -6.27
CA THR A 83 -0.91 34.94 -5.41
C THR A 83 -0.76 36.31 -6.03
N HIS A 84 -1.66 37.21 -5.64
CA HIS A 84 -1.58 38.64 -5.89
C HIS A 84 -0.44 39.16 -5.00
N THR A 85 0.76 39.21 -5.55
CA THR A 85 1.85 40.04 -5.01
C THR A 85 1.68 41.42 -5.62
N ASP A 86 1.14 42.34 -4.83
CA ASP A 86 1.48 43.77 -4.91
C ASP A 86 2.55 44.07 -3.84
#